data_AF-A0A317SWY9-F1
#
_entry.id   AF-A0A317SWY9-F1
#
_cell.length_a   1.000
_cell.length_b   1.000
_cell.length_c   1.000
_cell.angle_alpha   90.00
_cell.angle_beta   90.00
_cell.angle_gamma   90.00
#
_symmetry.space_group_name_H-M   'P 1'
#
loop_
_entity.id
_entity.type
_entity.pdbx_description
1 polymer ?
#
loop_
_entity_poly.entity_id
_entity_poly.type
_entity_poly.pdbx_seq_one_letter_code
_entity_poly.pdbx_strand_id
1 'polypeptide(L)'
;SFYALASLIQVGSIFKNDSPNPQVPIEIQLATALYFLGLSGVSAIQGAAQLGIGEETTHLYCDQCIYVFICLLLELVTWPQP
;
A
#
# COMPACT_ATOMS: atom_id res chain seq x y z
N SER A 1 -10.60 9.94 4.00
CA SER A 1 -9.43 10.75 4.39
C SER A 1 -8.18 9.87 4.29
N PHE A 2 -7.07 10.38 3.76
CA PHE A 2 -5.82 9.63 3.60
C PHE A 2 -5.30 9.07 4.93
N TYR A 3 -5.16 9.93 5.96
CA TYR A 3 -4.66 9.50 7.27
C TYR A 3 -5.57 8.52 7.99
N ALA A 4 -6.89 8.59 7.76
CA ALA A 4 -7.81 7.61 8.30
C ALA A 4 -7.59 6.22 7.69
N LEU A 5 -7.31 6.17 6.38
CA LEU A 5 -6.97 4.92 5.69
C LEU A 5 -5.61 4.38 6.17
N ALA A 6 -4.59 5.25 6.27
CA ALA A 6 -3.28 4.88 6.78
C ALA A 6 -3.37 4.27 8.19
N SER A 7 -4.12 4.92 9.09
CA SER A 7 -4.34 4.41 10.45
C SER A 7 -5.15 3.11 10.48
N LEU A 8 -6.03 2.89 9.51
CA LEU A 8 -6.81 1.66 9.40
C LEU A 8 -5.93 0.49 8.95
N ILE A 9 -5.06 0.69 7.96
CA ILE A 9 -4.25 -0.39 7.38
C ILE A 9 -2.98 -0.70 8.19
N GLN A 10 -2.46 0.23 8.99
CA GLN A 10 -1.19 0.05 9.73
C GLN A 10 -1.19 -1.16 10.68
N VAL A 11 -2.38 -1.63 11.08
CA VAL A 11 -2.52 -2.76 12.01
C VAL A 11 -2.17 -4.10 11.35
N GLY A 12 -2.14 -4.15 10.02
CA GLY A 12 -1.80 -5.34 9.24
C GLY A 12 -0.39 -5.84 9.52
N SER A 13 -0.23 -7.15 9.73
CA SER A 13 1.07 -7.78 9.97
C SER A 13 2.06 -7.62 8.82
N ILE A 14 1.56 -7.41 7.59
CA ILE A 14 2.38 -7.23 6.39
C ILE A 14 3.29 -5.99 6.44
N PHE A 15 2.90 -4.98 7.22
CA PHE A 15 3.68 -3.75 7.43
C PHE A 15 4.67 -3.86 8.60
N LYS A 16 4.71 -5.01 9.27
CA LYS A 16 5.66 -5.31 10.35
C LYS A 16 6.78 -6.18 9.78
N ASN A 17 8.01 -5.92 10.21
CA ASN A 17 9.13 -6.84 9.95
C ASN A 17 9.83 -7.16 11.28
N ASP A 18 10.51 -8.30 11.33
CA ASP A 18 11.38 -8.69 12.45
C ASP A 18 12.82 -8.22 12.24
N SER A 19 13.02 -7.24 11.35
CA SER A 19 14.34 -6.72 10.99
C SER A 19 14.75 -5.63 11.98
N PRO A 20 16.05 -5.49 12.30
CA PRO A 20 16.55 -4.32 13.02
C PRO A 20 16.36 -3.01 12.25
N ASN A 21 16.09 -3.09 10.94
CA ASN A 21 15.77 -1.94 10.10
C ASN A 21 14.25 -1.81 9.98
N PRO A 22 13.64 -0.77 10.59
CA PRO A 22 12.21 -0.57 10.54
C PRO A 22 11.75 -0.35 9.09
N GLN A 23 10.56 -0.87 8.75
CA GLN A 23 9.92 -0.51 7.49
C GLN A 23 9.66 0.99 7.43
N VAL A 24 9.62 1.53 6.22
CA VAL A 24 9.26 2.93 5.98
C VAL A 24 7.83 3.21 6.48
N PRO A 25 7.51 4.42 6.99
CA PRO A 25 6.17 4.77 7.44
C PRO A 25 5.05 4.39 6.47
N ILE A 26 3.92 3.94 7.02
CA ILE A 26 2.76 3.45 6.27
C ILE A 26 2.20 4.51 5.32
N GLU A 27 2.28 5.79 5.67
CA GLU A 27 1.87 6.90 4.84
C GLU A 27 2.68 6.97 3.55
N ILE A 28 3.98 6.68 3.60
CA ILE A 28 4.83 6.71 2.42
C ILE A 28 4.54 5.50 1.53
N GLN A 29 4.37 4.32 2.13
CA GLN A 29 3.98 3.12 1.40
C GLN A 29 2.63 3.30 0.70
N LEU A 30 1.63 3.80 1.43
CA LEU A 30 0.28 4.05 0.93
C LEU A 30 0.27 5.14 -0.14
N ALA A 31 1.00 6.25 0.06
CA ALA A 31 1.11 7.30 -0.94
C ALA A 31 1.75 6.78 -2.23
N THR A 32 2.78 5.95 -2.12
CA THR A 32 3.45 5.30 -3.26
C THR A 32 2.48 4.41 -4.03
N ALA A 33 1.75 3.54 -3.32
CA ALA A 33 0.77 2.63 -3.91
C ALA A 33 -0.36 3.40 -4.63
N LEU A 34 -0.91 4.43 -3.99
CA LEU A 34 -1.98 5.25 -4.57
C LEU A 34 -1.48 6.07 -5.77
N TYR A 35 -0.25 6.57 -5.71
CA TYR A 35 0.37 7.29 -6.82
C TYR A 35 0.54 6.39 -8.05
N PHE A 36 1.06 5.17 -7.83
CA PHE A 36 1.24 4.19 -8.89
C PHE A 36 -0.10 3.73 -9.51
N LEU A 37 -1.08 3.39 -8.67
CA LEU A 37 -2.41 2.95 -9.12
C LEU A 37 -3.22 4.07 -9.78
N GLY A 38 -3.13 5.30 -9.25
CA GLY A 38 -3.90 6.46 -9.71
C GLY A 38 -3.49 6.99 -11.09
N LEU A 39 -2.30 6.66 -11.56
CA LEU A 39 -1.81 7.05 -12.88
C LEU A 39 -1.96 5.93 -13.93
N SER A 40 -2.95 5.05 -13.76
CA SER A 40 -3.19 3.89 -14.64
C SER A 40 -1.98 2.95 -14.76
N GLY A 41 -1.17 2.83 -13.69
CA GLY A 41 0.06 2.04 -13.73
C GLY A 41 1.14 2.73 -14.56
N VAL A 42 1.48 3.99 -14.24
CA VAL A 42 2.74 4.59 -14.69
C VAL A 42 3.85 3.58 -14.49
N SER A 43 4.74 3.44 -15.48
CA SER A 43 5.89 2.55 -15.40
C SER A 43 6.48 2.59 -13.99
N ALA A 44 6.64 1.43 -13.36
CA ALA A 44 7.16 1.36 -11.98
C ALA A 44 8.49 2.11 -11.85
N ILE A 45 9.30 2.11 -12.92
CA ILE A 45 10.51 2.89 -13.09
C ILE A 45 10.27 4.41 -12.97
N GLN A 46 9.23 4.94 -13.63
CA GLN A 46 8.89 6.36 -13.58
C GLN A 46 8.35 6.76 -12.20
N GLY A 47 7.49 5.93 -11.60
CA GLY A 47 7.00 6.15 -10.23
C GLY A 47 8.13 6.13 -9.20
N ALA A 48 9.02 5.14 -9.31
CA ALA A 48 10.22 5.00 -8.52
C ALA A 48 11.14 6.23 -8.63
N ALA A 49 11.39 6.69 -9.87
CA ALA A 49 12.22 7.88 -10.12
C ALA A 49 11.61 9.15 -9.52
N GLN A 50 10.29 9.34 -9.62
CA GLN A 50 9.60 10.53 -9.08
C GLN A 50 9.57 10.55 -7.54
N LEU A 51 9.50 9.37 -6.92
CA LEU A 51 9.45 9.22 -5.46
C LEU A 51 10.83 9.01 -4.82
N GLY A 52 11.89 8.87 -5.63
CA GLY A 52 13.25 8.63 -5.16
C GLY A 52 13.42 7.26 -4.49
N ILE A 53 12.65 6.26 -4.90
CA ILE A 53 12.68 4.89 -4.36
C ILE A 53 13.07 3.89 -5.46
N GLY A 54 13.33 2.64 -5.08
CA GLY A 54 13.58 1.56 -6.03
C GLY A 54 12.31 1.10 -6.74
N GLU A 55 12.45 0.57 -7.96
CA GLU A 55 11.36 -0.06 -8.71
C GLU A 55 10.71 -1.20 -7.90
N GLU A 56 11.52 -2.13 -7.40
CA GLU A 56 11.07 -3.24 -6.54
C GLU A 56 10.41 -2.77 -5.25
N THR A 57 10.86 -1.63 -4.71
CA THR A 57 10.23 -1.01 -3.53
C THR A 57 8.82 -0.49 -3.85
N THR A 58 8.62 0.04 -5.06
CA THR A 58 7.30 0.47 -5.53
C THR A 58 6.36 -0.73 -5.62
N HIS A 59 6.82 -1.84 -6.24
CA HIS A 59 6.04 -3.07 -6.31
C HIS A 59 5.69 -3.63 -4.94
N LEU A 60 6.68 -3.70 -4.03
CA LEU A 60 6.47 -4.15 -2.66
C LEU A 60 5.37 -3.35 -1.96
N TYR A 61 5.44 -2.02 -1.98
CA TYR A 61 4.44 -1.18 -1.31
C TYR A 61 3.05 -1.32 -1.93
N CYS A 62 2.97 -1.44 -3.26
CA CYS A 62 1.72 -1.73 -3.96
C CYS A 62 1.12 -3.05 -3.50
N ASP A 63 1.90 -4.14 -3.50
CA ASP A 63 1.44 -5.47 -3.14
C ASP A 63 0.96 -5.53 -1.69
N GLN A 64 1.72 -4.94 -0.76
CA GLN A 64 1.34 -4.86 0.65
C GLN A 64 0.01 -4.10 0.84
N CYS A 65 -0.15 -2.95 0.18
CA CYS A 65 -1.37 -2.16 0.28
C CYS A 65 -2.57 -2.88 -0.34
N ILE A 66 -2.41 -3.47 -1.54
CA ILE A 66 -3.47 -4.23 -2.23
C ILE A 66 -3.90 -5.43 -1.38
N TYR A 67 -2.95 -6.17 -0.81
CA TYR A 67 -3.24 -7.31 0.06
C TYR A 67 -4.14 -6.90 1.23
N VAL A 68 -3.79 -5.83 1.95
CA VAL A 68 -4.58 -5.36 3.09
C VAL A 68 -5.94 -4.84 2.67
N PHE A 69 -6.05 -4.16 1.51
CA PHE A 69 -7.36 -3.75 0.99
C PHE A 69 -8.26 -4.94 0.66
N ILE A 70 -7.72 -6.02 0.13
CA ILE A 70 -8.48 -7.25 -0.13
C ILE A 70 -8.98 -7.86 1.18
N CYS A 71 -8.12 -7.95 2.21
CA CYS A 71 -8.52 -8.43 3.54
C CYS A 71 -9.64 -7.57 4.13
N LEU A 72 -9.50 -6.24 4.09
CA LEU A 72 -10.52 -5.31 4.59
C LEU A 72 -11.82 -5.40 3.79
N LEU A 73 -11.75 -5.63 2.49
CA LEU A 73 -12.95 -5.81 1.66
C LEU A 73 -13.76 -7.02 2.11
N LEU A 74 -13.10 -8.13 2.44
CA LEU A 74 -13.76 -9.33 2.96
C LEU A 74 -14.39 -9.11 4.34
N GLU A 75 -13.81 -8.25 5.16
CA GLU A 75 -14.31 -7.95 6.52
C GLU A 75 -15.43 -6.90 6.53
N LEU A 76 -15.35 -5.90 5.66
CA LEU A 76 -16.22 -4.71 5.71
C LEU A 76 -17.33 -4.71 4.66
N VAL A 77 -17.14 -5.39 3.53
CA VAL A 77 -18.10 -5.38 2.42
C VAL A 77 -18.93 -6.65 2.46
N THR A 78 -20.19 -6.51 2.88
CA THR A 78 -21.20 -7.56 2.69
C THR A 78 -22.03 -7.22 1.46
N TRP A 79 -21.89 -8.03 0.41
CA TRP A 79 -22.78 -7.91 -0.76
C TRP A 79 -24.19 -8.39 -0.40
N PRO A 80 -25.25 -7.69 -0.83
CA PRO A 80 -26.60 -8.18 -0.67
C PRO A 80 -26.73 -9.53 -1.38
N GLN A 81 -27.23 -10.54 -0.66
CA GLN A 81 -27.54 -11.83 -1.25
C GLN A 81 -28.66 -11.67 -2.30
N PRO A 82 -28.63 -12.44 -3.40
CA PRO A 82 -29.68 -12.41 -4.42
C PRO A 82 -31.06 -12.78 -3.88
#